data_AF-A0A0C9Z355-F1
#
_entry.id   AF-A0A0C9Z355-F1
#
_cell.length_a   1.000
_cell.length_b   1.000
_cell.length_c   1.000
_cell.angle_alpha   90.00
_cell.angle_beta   90.00
_cell.angle_gamma   90.00
#
_symmetry.space_group_name_H-M   'P 1'
#
loop_
_entity.id
_entity.type
_entity.pdbx_description
1 polymer ?
#
loop_
_entity_poly.entity_id
_entity_poly.type
_entity_poly.pdbx_seq_one_letter_code
_entity_poly.pdbx_strand_id
1 'polypeptide(L)'
;TTHNSTSTALGVSPDTDPDSYLHPLACSKLPSLEKVRQLITDWKSEWGAESTWLKKFHEQLKHAQQEGWLATDLFFLQCEVHIEEGRWLIWLLRSITCKGFRGVGYKVMDSYEQVFDLLTSLLTELHFFEVKLDDYAPIFPLSQISEAHYYFMV
;
A
#
# COMPACT_ATOMS: atom_id res chain seq x y z
N THR A 1 -57.47 -46.95 -8.00
CA THR A 1 -56.64 -46.45 -6.89
C THR A 1 -56.04 -45.11 -7.30
N THR A 2 -56.75 -44.00 -7.07
CA THR A 2 -56.51 -42.99 -5.99
C THR A 2 -55.30 -42.08 -6.32
N HIS A 3 -55.50 -40.94 -7.00
CA HIS A 3 -55.64 -39.56 -6.47
C HIS A 3 -54.33 -38.89 -6.00
N ASN A 4 -53.87 -37.82 -6.67
CA ASN A 4 -54.00 -36.42 -6.22
C ASN A 4 -53.08 -35.42 -6.96
N SER A 5 -53.69 -34.32 -7.42
CA SER A 5 -53.07 -33.02 -7.66
C SER A 5 -52.73 -32.35 -6.33
N THR A 6 -51.68 -31.52 -6.23
CA THR A 6 -51.64 -30.31 -5.36
C THR A 6 -50.50 -29.39 -5.78
N SER A 7 -50.84 -28.12 -5.96
CA SER A 7 -49.98 -26.96 -6.19
C SER A 7 -49.59 -26.30 -4.86
N THR A 8 -48.47 -25.58 -4.87
CA THR A 8 -48.09 -24.44 -4.00
C THR A 8 -47.33 -24.75 -2.70
N ALA A 9 -46.07 -24.27 -2.62
CA ALA A 9 -45.61 -23.41 -1.51
C ALA A 9 -44.18 -22.88 -1.79
N LEU A 10 -44.12 -21.54 -1.85
CA LEU A 10 -42.99 -20.67 -1.53
C LEU A 10 -41.84 -21.31 -0.74
N GLY A 11 -40.65 -21.21 -1.31
CA GLY A 11 -39.38 -21.31 -0.60
C GLY A 11 -38.41 -20.27 -1.16
N VAL A 12 -38.77 -18.98 -1.04
CA VAL A 12 -37.81 -17.89 -1.12
C VAL A 12 -36.83 -18.11 0.03
N SER A 13 -35.59 -18.48 -0.29
CA SER A 13 -34.47 -18.37 0.64
C SER A 13 -33.94 -16.93 0.52
N PRO A 14 -34.08 -16.09 1.55
CA PRO A 14 -33.37 -14.81 1.59
C PRO A 14 -31.93 -15.05 2.05
N ASP A 15 -31.07 -14.12 1.68
CA ASP A 15 -29.75 -13.87 2.24
C ASP A 15 -28.64 -14.88 1.92
N THR A 16 -28.12 -14.75 0.71
CA THR A 16 -26.67 -14.60 0.60
C THR A 16 -26.42 -13.41 -0.31
N ASP A 17 -26.55 -12.24 0.29
CA ASP A 17 -26.00 -11.01 -0.25
C ASP A 17 -24.48 -11.20 -0.41
N PRO A 18 -23.93 -11.21 -1.63
CA PRO A 18 -22.50 -11.15 -1.85
C PRO A 18 -22.08 -9.70 -2.04
N ASP A 19 -22.61 -8.75 -1.25
CA ASP A 19 -21.95 -7.47 -0.97
C ASP A 19 -20.66 -7.66 -0.13
N SER A 20 -19.91 -8.72 -0.38
CA SER A 20 -18.54 -8.87 0.09
C SER A 20 -17.62 -8.15 -0.89
N TYR A 21 -17.60 -6.81 -0.83
CA TYR A 21 -16.55 -5.91 -1.33
C TYR A 21 -15.63 -6.56 -2.36
N LEU A 22 -16.19 -6.92 -3.53
CA LEU A 22 -15.39 -7.40 -4.63
C LEU A 22 -14.55 -6.20 -5.06
N HIS A 23 -13.31 -6.17 -4.57
CA HIS A 23 -12.26 -5.33 -5.11
C HIS A 23 -12.36 -5.41 -6.64
N PRO A 24 -12.36 -4.28 -7.38
CA PRO A 24 -12.65 -4.26 -8.83
C PRO A 24 -11.68 -5.04 -9.74
N LEU A 25 -10.83 -5.92 -9.20
CA LEU A 25 -9.71 -6.55 -9.90
C LEU A 25 -9.68 -8.08 -9.81
N ALA A 26 -10.74 -8.74 -9.32
CA ALA A 26 -10.85 -10.20 -9.23
C ALA A 26 -10.66 -10.96 -10.58
N CYS A 27 -10.64 -10.24 -11.71
CA CYS A 27 -10.41 -10.78 -13.05
C CYS A 27 -9.16 -10.24 -13.77
N SER A 28 -8.21 -9.61 -13.08
CA SER A 28 -6.94 -9.21 -13.69
C SER A 28 -5.88 -10.31 -13.50
N LYS A 29 -5.25 -10.75 -14.60
CA LYS A 29 -4.13 -11.68 -14.53
C LYS A 29 -2.98 -11.02 -13.76
N LEU A 30 -2.67 -11.52 -12.57
CA LEU A 30 -1.52 -11.05 -11.79
C LEU A 30 -0.24 -11.09 -12.65
N PRO A 31 0.64 -10.08 -12.54
CA PRO A 31 1.91 -10.05 -13.25
C PRO A 31 2.83 -11.18 -12.78
N SER A 32 3.83 -11.51 -13.60
CA SER A 32 4.90 -12.41 -13.19
C SER A 32 5.79 -11.76 -12.13
N LEU A 33 6.46 -12.57 -11.31
CA LEU A 33 7.44 -12.07 -10.33
C LEU A 33 8.56 -11.25 -10.99
N GLU A 34 8.99 -11.65 -12.19
CA GLU A 34 9.95 -10.89 -13.01
C GLU A 34 9.46 -9.48 -13.33
N LYS A 35 8.19 -9.34 -13.73
CA LYS A 35 7.61 -8.02 -14.01
C LYS A 35 7.50 -7.17 -12.75
N VAL A 36 7.16 -7.78 -11.61
CA VAL A 36 7.14 -7.06 -10.33
C VAL A 36 8.52 -6.61 -9.90
N ARG A 37 9.56 -7.42 -10.11
CA ARG A 37 10.95 -7.01 -9.89
C ARG A 37 11.30 -5.77 -10.72
N GLN A 38 10.90 -5.73 -11.99
CA GLN A 38 11.15 -4.56 -12.83
C GLN A 38 10.42 -3.33 -12.27
N LEU A 39 9.14 -3.47 -11.92
CA LEU A 39 8.37 -2.37 -11.32
C LEU A 39 9.01 -1.84 -10.03
N ILE A 40 9.51 -2.72 -9.17
CA ILE A 40 10.22 -2.33 -7.94
C ILE A 40 11.53 -1.63 -8.28
N THR A 41 12.25 -2.09 -9.30
CA THR A 41 13.50 -1.46 -9.76
C THR A 41 13.24 -0.06 -10.28
N ASP A 42 12.16 0.13 -11.04
CA ASP A 42 11.76 1.42 -11.60
C ASP A 42 11.18 2.37 -10.54
N TRP A 43 10.55 1.81 -9.49
CA TRP A 43 9.99 2.58 -8.37
C TRP A 43 11.07 3.13 -7.45
N LYS A 44 12.18 2.40 -7.23
CA LYS A 44 13.23 2.83 -6.31
C LYS A 44 13.74 4.24 -6.63
N SER A 45 13.89 5.03 -5.58
CA SER A 45 14.48 6.36 -5.67
C SER A 45 15.92 6.30 -6.21
N GLU A 46 16.26 7.27 -7.05
CA GLU A 46 17.61 7.47 -7.56
C GLU A 46 18.61 7.96 -6.49
N TRP A 47 18.20 8.04 -5.22
CA TRP A 47 19.02 8.51 -4.10
C TRP A 47 20.16 7.57 -3.69
N GLY A 48 20.27 6.42 -4.36
CA GLY A 48 21.35 5.47 -4.19
C GLY A 48 21.20 4.62 -2.92
N ALA A 49 22.30 4.40 -2.22
CA ALA A 49 22.33 3.54 -1.04
C ALA A 49 21.57 4.15 0.15
N GLU A 50 21.06 3.30 1.03
CA GLU A 50 20.33 3.73 2.24
C GLU A 50 21.08 4.79 3.07
N SER A 51 22.40 4.63 3.20
CA SER A 51 23.26 5.57 3.92
C SER A 51 23.22 7.01 3.38
N THR A 52 22.80 7.22 2.12
CA THR A 52 22.72 8.54 1.49
C THR A 52 21.31 9.13 1.49
N TRP A 53 20.28 8.35 1.81
CA TRP A 53 18.88 8.79 1.72
C TRP A 53 18.59 10.02 2.57
N LEU A 54 19.01 10.02 3.85
CA LEU A 54 18.76 11.17 4.74
C LEU A 54 19.37 12.45 4.18
N LYS A 55 20.61 12.38 3.69
CA LYS A 55 21.30 13.53 3.09
C LYS A 55 20.56 14.01 1.84
N LYS A 56 20.14 13.10 0.96
CA LYS A 56 19.43 13.42 -0.27
C LYS A 56 18.06 14.04 -0.04
N PHE A 57 17.31 13.50 0.93
CA PHE A 57 16.03 14.05 1.35
C PHE A 57 16.20 15.52 1.79
N HIS A 58 17.16 15.81 2.66
CA HIS A 58 17.41 17.19 3.12
C HIS A 58 17.89 18.11 2.01
N GLU A 59 18.72 17.62 1.09
CA GLU A 59 19.16 18.39 -0.09
C GLU A 59 17.96 18.80 -0.95
N GLN A 60 17.06 17.87 -1.27
CA GLN A 60 15.87 18.15 -2.07
C GLN A 60 14.85 19.02 -1.34
N LEU A 61 14.59 18.76 -0.06
CA LEU A 61 13.69 19.59 0.75
C LEU A 61 14.20 21.02 0.84
N LYS A 62 15.49 21.21 1.12
CA LYS A 62 16.09 22.55 1.19
C LYS A 62 15.99 23.28 -0.15
N HIS A 63 16.20 22.58 -1.26
CA HIS A 63 16.04 23.15 -2.59
C HIS A 63 14.59 23.59 -2.84
N ALA A 64 13.62 22.73 -2.55
CA ALA A 64 12.20 23.06 -2.68
C ALA A 64 11.79 24.25 -1.80
N GLN A 65 12.31 24.33 -0.56
CA GLN A 65 12.08 25.47 0.33
C GLN A 65 12.66 26.80 -0.21
N GLN A 66 13.78 26.74 -0.92
CA GLN A 66 14.37 27.92 -1.57
C GLN A 66 13.53 28.41 -2.77
N GLU A 67 12.85 27.49 -3.46
CA GLU A 67 11.93 27.81 -4.56
C GLU A 67 10.56 28.32 -4.05
N GLY A 68 10.23 28.05 -2.80
CA GLY A 68 9.09 28.59 -2.08
C GLY A 68 8.08 27.53 -1.66
N TRP A 69 6.96 28.01 -1.12
CA TRP A 69 5.98 27.14 -0.47
C TRP A 69 5.33 26.12 -1.43
N LEU A 70 4.93 26.54 -2.64
CA LEU A 70 4.32 25.63 -3.62
C LEU A 70 5.27 24.49 -4.05
N ALA A 71 6.56 24.78 -4.17
CA ALA A 71 7.57 23.77 -4.51
C ALA A 71 7.79 22.80 -3.34
N THR A 72 7.74 23.31 -2.11
CA THR A 72 7.84 22.49 -0.89
C THR A 72 6.66 21.55 -0.75
N ASP A 73 5.43 22.03 -0.97
CA ASP A 73 4.23 21.20 -0.97
C ASP A 73 4.29 20.13 -2.07
N LEU A 74 4.75 20.51 -3.27
CA LEU A 74 4.92 19.57 -4.38
C LEU A 74 5.93 18.46 -4.04
N PHE A 75 7.04 18.79 -3.38
CA PHE A 75 8.02 17.80 -2.93
C PHE A 75 7.41 16.79 -1.95
N PHE A 76 6.62 17.27 -0.98
CA PHE A 76 5.93 16.36 -0.04
C PHE A 76 4.87 15.50 -0.74
N LEU A 77 4.10 16.07 -1.67
CA LEU A 77 3.14 15.32 -2.48
C LEU A 77 3.84 14.21 -3.30
N GLN A 78 5.01 14.49 -3.87
CA GLN A 78 5.82 13.47 -4.57
C GLN A 78 6.24 12.34 -3.63
N CYS A 79 6.62 12.66 -2.38
CA CYS A 79 6.93 11.65 -1.37
C CYS A 79 5.69 10.80 -1.02
N GLU A 80 4.51 11.41 -0.90
CA GLU A 80 3.26 10.68 -0.65
C GLU A 80 2.90 9.73 -1.80
N VAL A 81 3.02 10.20 -3.05
CA VAL A 81 2.82 9.37 -4.24
C VAL A 81 3.79 8.18 -4.24
N HIS A 82 5.07 8.42 -3.94
CA HIS A 82 6.09 7.37 -3.84
C HIS A 82 5.71 6.30 -2.80
N ILE A 83 5.19 6.73 -1.65
CA ILE A 83 4.69 5.82 -0.60
C ILE A 83 3.53 4.97 -1.12
N GLU A 84 2.52 5.60 -1.72
CA GLU A 84 1.33 4.89 -2.19
C GLU A 84 1.66 3.88 -3.31
N GLU A 85 2.57 4.24 -4.23
CA GLU A 85 3.11 3.30 -5.22
C GLU A 85 3.84 2.13 -4.55
N GLY A 86 4.64 2.40 -3.52
CA GLY A 86 5.32 1.37 -2.74
C GLY A 86 4.35 0.42 -2.03
N ARG A 87 3.27 0.94 -1.43
CA ARG A 87 2.19 0.13 -0.83
C ARG A 87 1.50 -0.75 -1.85
N TRP A 88 1.23 -0.21 -3.04
CA TRP A 88 0.65 -0.98 -4.14
C TRP A 88 1.57 -2.13 -4.57
N LEU A 89 2.89 -1.92 -4.64
CA LEU A 89 3.86 -2.98 -4.94
C LEU A 89 3.90 -4.07 -3.87
N ILE A 90 3.79 -3.70 -2.59
CA ILE A 90 3.67 -4.67 -1.48
C ILE A 90 2.39 -5.51 -1.65
N TRP A 91 1.27 -4.86 -1.98
CA TRP A 91 0.01 -5.57 -2.25
C TRP A 91 0.16 -6.54 -3.43
N LEU A 92 0.91 -6.17 -4.46
CA LEU A 92 1.17 -7.00 -5.64
C LEU A 92 2.01 -8.23 -5.29
N LEU A 93 3.10 -8.05 -4.53
CA LEU A 93 3.92 -9.15 -4.01
C LEU A 93 3.10 -10.10 -3.14
N ARG A 94 2.28 -9.56 -2.23
CA ARG A 94 1.37 -10.35 -1.40
C ARG A 94 0.42 -11.18 -2.26
N SER A 95 -0.18 -10.56 -3.28
CA SER A 95 -1.14 -11.23 -4.16
C SER A 95 -0.51 -12.39 -4.94
N ILE A 96 0.71 -12.22 -5.45
CA ILE A 96 1.46 -13.28 -6.14
C ILE A 96 1.81 -14.42 -5.17
N THR A 97 2.26 -14.07 -3.96
CA THR A 97 2.62 -15.03 -2.91
C THR A 97 1.42 -15.85 -2.47
N CYS A 98 0.26 -15.21 -2.27
CA CYS A 98 -0.99 -15.88 -1.92
C CYS A 98 -1.50 -16.82 -3.03
N LYS A 99 -1.29 -16.47 -4.30
CA LYS A 99 -1.60 -17.37 -5.44
C LYS A 99 -0.71 -18.61 -5.44
N GLY A 100 0.49 -18.50 -4.87
CA GLY A 100 1.48 -19.56 -4.77
C GLY A 100 2.25 -19.79 -6.08
N PHE A 101 3.49 -20.24 -5.92
CA PHE A 101 4.34 -20.64 -7.03
C PHE A 101 4.15 -22.12 -7.36
N ARG A 102 4.13 -22.45 -8.66
CA ARG A 102 4.05 -23.84 -9.16
C ARG A 102 5.39 -24.23 -9.77
N GLY A 103 5.82 -25.47 -9.55
CA GLY A 103 7.04 -25.99 -10.15
C GLY A 103 7.77 -26.98 -9.25
N VAL A 104 9.04 -27.24 -9.57
CA VAL A 104 9.92 -28.09 -8.78
C VAL A 104 10.31 -27.37 -7.49
N GLY A 105 10.44 -28.12 -6.38
CA GLY A 105 10.65 -27.57 -5.04
C GLY A 105 11.75 -26.50 -4.94
N TYR A 106 12.92 -26.72 -5.56
CA TYR A 106 14.01 -25.74 -5.53
C TYR A 106 13.66 -24.42 -6.25
N LYS A 107 12.91 -24.47 -7.36
CA LYS A 107 12.45 -23.26 -8.09
C LYS A 107 11.40 -22.50 -7.31
N VAL A 108 10.55 -23.22 -6.59
CA VAL A 108 9.54 -22.63 -5.70
C VAL A 108 10.22 -21.93 -4.54
N MET A 109 11.22 -22.57 -3.92
CA MET A 109 12.02 -21.99 -2.83
C MET A 109 12.74 -20.71 -3.29
N ASP A 110 13.45 -20.76 -4.41
CA ASP A 110 14.10 -19.60 -5.04
C ASP A 110 13.11 -18.45 -5.32
N SER A 111 11.88 -18.76 -5.75
CA SER A 111 10.85 -17.72 -5.95
C SER A 111 10.45 -17.02 -4.64
N TYR A 112 10.33 -17.76 -3.53
CA TYR A 112 10.02 -17.17 -2.23
C TYR A 112 11.20 -16.36 -1.65
N GLU A 113 12.44 -16.84 -1.81
CA GLU A 113 13.64 -16.08 -1.45
C GLU A 113 13.69 -14.74 -2.20
N GLN A 114 13.43 -14.76 -3.51
CA GLN A 114 13.36 -13.54 -4.30
C GLN A 114 12.24 -12.59 -3.85
N VAL A 115 11.06 -13.11 -3.48
CA VAL A 115 9.99 -12.28 -2.90
C VAL A 115 10.45 -11.64 -1.59
N PHE A 116 11.15 -12.38 -0.73
CA PHE A 116 11.66 -11.87 0.53
C PHE A 116 12.67 -10.74 0.33
N ASP A 117 13.61 -10.90 -0.61
CA ASP A 117 14.60 -9.86 -0.94
C ASP A 117 13.91 -8.60 -1.49
N LEU A 118 12.93 -8.77 -2.38
CA LEU A 118 12.15 -7.67 -2.94
C LEU A 118 11.33 -6.95 -1.87
N LEU A 119 10.68 -7.69 -0.98
CA LEU A 119 9.89 -7.15 0.11
C LEU A 119 10.78 -6.38 1.10
N THR A 120 11.93 -6.95 1.47
CA THR A 120 12.89 -6.29 2.36
C THR A 120 13.33 -4.96 1.73
N SER A 121 13.73 -4.99 0.46
CA SER A 121 14.15 -3.77 -0.22
C SER A 121 13.05 -2.71 -0.35
N LEU A 122 11.80 -3.11 -0.60
CA LEU A 122 10.65 -2.21 -0.65
C LEU A 122 10.39 -1.58 0.72
N LEU A 123 10.32 -2.42 1.77
CA LEU A 123 9.98 -1.98 3.12
C LEU A 123 11.02 -1.02 3.68
N THR A 124 12.30 -1.25 3.44
CA THR A 124 13.37 -0.35 3.91
C THR A 124 13.20 1.05 3.35
N GLU A 125 12.96 1.18 2.04
CA GLU A 125 12.79 2.49 1.41
C GLU A 125 11.45 3.12 1.75
N LEU A 126 10.36 2.35 1.70
CA LEU A 126 9.02 2.82 2.06
C LEU A 126 9.00 3.39 3.49
N HIS A 127 9.59 2.66 4.43
CA HIS A 127 9.64 3.07 5.83
C HIS A 127 10.45 4.36 6.01
N PHE A 128 11.54 4.54 5.26
CA PHE A 128 12.28 5.79 5.28
C PHE A 128 11.39 6.98 4.90
N PHE A 129 10.64 6.88 3.80
CA PHE A 129 9.76 7.96 3.35
C PHE A 129 8.59 8.20 4.31
N GLU A 130 7.96 7.14 4.82
CA GLU A 130 6.88 7.24 5.81
C GLU A 130 7.33 7.99 7.07
N VAL A 131 8.48 7.60 7.64
CA VAL A 131 9.03 8.25 8.84
C VAL A 131 9.39 9.70 8.54
N LYS A 132 9.99 9.98 7.38
CA LYS A 132 10.32 11.37 7.03
C LYS A 132 9.08 12.21 6.84
N LEU A 133 8.04 11.73 6.17
CA LEU A 133 6.82 12.51 6.03
C LEU A 133 6.14 12.77 7.37
N ASP A 134 6.12 11.81 8.28
CA ASP A 134 5.59 12.00 9.64
C ASP A 134 6.38 13.04 10.45
N ASP A 135 7.72 13.10 10.28
CA ASP A 135 8.57 14.11 10.94
C ASP A 135 8.23 15.56 10.51
N TYR A 136 7.86 15.78 9.24
CA TYR A 136 7.69 17.12 8.65
C TYR A 136 6.24 17.55 8.46
N ALA A 137 5.34 16.59 8.32
CA ALA A 137 3.90 16.77 8.33
C ALA A 137 3.34 15.86 9.44
N PRO A 138 3.66 16.12 10.73
CA PRO A 138 3.02 15.39 11.80
C PRO A 138 1.54 15.52 11.57
N ILE A 139 0.85 14.39 11.45
CA ILE A 139 -0.61 14.34 11.48
C ILE A 139 -0.97 15.28 12.60
N PHE A 140 -1.64 16.40 12.26
CA PHE A 140 -2.06 17.40 13.23
C PHE A 140 -2.50 16.64 14.47
N PRO A 141 -2.01 17.01 15.67
CA PRO A 141 -2.32 16.23 16.85
C PRO A 141 -3.81 15.95 16.84
N LEU A 142 -4.19 14.71 17.15
CA LEU A 142 -5.56 14.34 17.53
C LEU A 142 -6.04 15.15 18.76
N SER A 143 -5.52 16.35 19.02
CA SER A 143 -6.07 17.43 19.82
C SER A 143 -7.25 18.07 19.08
N GLN A 144 -8.28 17.29 18.79
CA GLN A 144 -9.58 17.70 19.28
C GLN A 144 -9.86 16.78 20.46
N ILE A 145 -10.41 17.30 21.56
CA ILE A 145 -10.61 16.62 22.86
C ILE A 145 -9.49 16.85 23.90
N SER A 146 -9.15 18.11 24.16
CA SER A 146 -9.56 18.72 25.43
C SER A 146 -9.82 20.20 25.20
N GLU A 147 -10.94 20.47 24.53
CA GLU A 147 -11.65 21.75 24.63
C GLU A 147 -12.28 21.84 26.03
N ALA A 148 -11.41 21.89 27.04
CA ALA A 148 -11.72 22.09 28.45
C ALA A 148 -10.35 22.27 29.10
N HIS A 149 -9.88 23.51 29.20
CA HIS A 149 -8.89 24.02 30.17
C HIS A 149 -8.27 25.35 29.70
N TYR A 150 -8.98 26.22 28.99
CA TYR A 150 -8.68 27.66 28.99
C TYR A 150 -9.97 28.48 28.89
N TYR A 151 -10.86 28.27 29.85
CA TYR A 151 -11.76 29.32 30.33
C TYR A 151 -11.26 29.74 31.72
N PHE A 152 -11.10 31.06 31.90
CA PHE A 152 -10.61 31.81 33.07
C PHE A 152 -9.09 31.77 33.29
N MET A 153 -8.38 32.89 33.39
CA MET A 153 -8.72 34.14 34.08
C MET A 153 -8.13 35.40 33.42
N VAL A 154 -8.97 36.45 33.41
CA VAL A 154 -8.75 37.89 33.67
C VAL A 154 -7.41 38.52 33.31
#